data_AF-A0AAV1ZSI6-F1
#
_entry.id   AF-A0AAV1ZSI6-F1
#
_cell.length_a   1.000
_cell.length_b   1.000
_cell.length_c   1.000
_cell.angle_alpha   90.00
_cell.angle_beta   90.00
_cell.angle_gamma   90.00
#
_symmetry.space_group_name_H-M   'P 1'
#
loop_
_entity.id
_entity.type
_entity.pdbx_description
1 polymer ?
#
loop_
_entity_poly.entity_id
_entity_poly.type
_entity_poly.pdbx_seq_one_letter_code
_entity_poly.pdbx_strand_id
1 'polypeptide(L)'
;MQKKIEDISSTELAYYINAFLVTCIDPRKFYVLDLVSELRNRVDTQNYTNPSVMLALCNAGETITEKDIQKLFSVFWKAHREFWTDTQALAVLALACAAKQTYKAFDIVEISELTMELKKRQYRNGTVENLKTTALVLQALFASESEADEENFDEKKALKQILRSQKENGSFGNLPNTYYILPVLQGRSLVNISSSHCKTPIINEQEALKDLMNQVGEKWSVQFSLWIGNNRTVEKTLTLNVPANSSLYRIMEFAAGVDNRFKFEYTVRNGKPYIYTISEIQDDPENGMYWFLFKSSSSEEGDLELITKSPADVLPVNKQHFIFWYKCGAWNR
;
A
#
# COMPACT_ATOMS: atom_id res chain seq x y z
N MET A 1 0.92 -23.34 3.53
CA MET A 1 2.14 -22.91 2.82
C MET A 1 2.15 -21.39 2.84
N GLN A 2 3.08 -20.77 3.56
CA GLN A 2 3.09 -19.31 3.74
C GLN A 2 3.83 -18.69 2.56
N LYS A 3 3.11 -17.98 1.66
CA LYS A 3 3.73 -17.27 0.53
C LYS A 3 4.53 -16.06 1.05
N LYS A 4 5.74 -15.86 0.54
CA LYS A 4 6.50 -14.61 0.72
C LYS A 4 5.99 -13.56 -0.25
N ILE A 5 6.25 -12.28 0.02
CA ILE A 5 5.85 -11.18 -0.89
C ILE A 5 6.49 -11.30 -2.29
N GLU A 6 7.67 -11.90 -2.35
CA GLU A 6 8.39 -12.24 -3.59
C GLU A 6 7.64 -13.28 -4.45
N ASP A 7 6.82 -14.13 -3.82
CA ASP A 7 6.01 -15.15 -4.50
C ASP A 7 4.69 -14.59 -5.07
N ILE A 8 4.35 -13.34 -4.73
CA ILE A 8 3.14 -12.65 -5.19
C ILE A 8 3.48 -11.91 -6.49
N SER A 9 2.73 -12.16 -7.57
CA SER A 9 2.95 -11.44 -8.83
C SER A 9 2.59 -9.96 -8.72
N SER A 10 3.14 -9.08 -9.56
CA SER A 10 2.78 -7.65 -9.57
C SER A 10 1.28 -7.43 -9.79
N THR A 11 0.63 -8.26 -10.60
CA THR A 11 -0.82 -8.19 -10.83
C THR A 11 -1.62 -8.61 -9.60
N GLU A 12 -1.18 -9.66 -8.89
CA GLU A 12 -1.83 -10.10 -7.64
C GLU A 12 -1.65 -9.01 -6.55
N LEU A 13 -0.47 -8.40 -6.45
CA LEU A 13 -0.20 -7.27 -5.57
C LEU A 13 -1.09 -6.06 -5.88
N ALA A 14 -1.29 -5.74 -7.16
CA ALA A 14 -2.20 -4.70 -7.61
C ALA A 14 -3.67 -4.97 -7.20
N TYR A 15 -4.12 -6.22 -7.24
CA TYR A 15 -5.44 -6.59 -6.73
C TYR A 15 -5.57 -6.39 -5.22
N TYR A 16 -4.55 -6.77 -4.43
CA TYR A 16 -4.56 -6.52 -2.98
C TYR A 16 -4.61 -5.03 -2.65
N ILE A 17 -3.84 -4.20 -3.35
CA ILE A 17 -3.85 -2.74 -3.14
C ILE A 17 -5.24 -2.16 -3.40
N ASN A 18 -5.85 -2.46 -4.56
CA ASN A 18 -7.20 -1.99 -4.86
C ASN A 18 -8.23 -2.50 -3.84
N ALA A 19 -8.13 -3.76 -3.42
CA ALA A 19 -9.01 -4.32 -2.39
C ALA A 19 -8.87 -3.58 -1.06
N PHE A 20 -7.64 -3.31 -0.61
CA PHE A 20 -7.36 -2.61 0.64
C PHE A 20 -7.87 -1.17 0.64
N LEU A 21 -7.72 -0.46 -0.48
CA LEU A 21 -8.31 0.88 -0.63
C LEU A 21 -9.83 0.86 -0.41
N VAL A 22 -10.54 -0.14 -0.96
CA VAL A 22 -11.99 -0.28 -0.79
C VAL A 22 -12.38 -0.74 0.62
N THR A 23 -11.60 -1.63 1.23
CA THR A 23 -11.87 -2.18 2.57
C THR A 23 -11.30 -1.32 3.70
N CYS A 24 -10.86 -0.09 3.41
CA CYS A 24 -10.34 0.87 4.38
C CYS A 24 -9.10 0.39 5.14
N ILE A 25 -8.27 -0.41 4.49
CA ILE A 25 -6.95 -0.82 4.96
C ILE A 25 -5.92 0.03 4.21
N ASP A 26 -4.99 0.67 4.93
CA ASP A 26 -3.92 1.46 4.29
C ASP A 26 -2.87 0.51 3.66
N PRO A 27 -2.76 0.43 2.32
CA PRO A 27 -1.81 -0.47 1.66
C PRO A 27 -0.36 -0.03 1.83
N ARG A 28 -0.09 1.23 2.22
CA ARG A 28 1.27 1.71 2.54
C ARG A 28 1.70 1.34 3.95
N LYS A 29 0.73 1.02 4.82
CA LYS A 29 0.93 0.63 6.22
C LYS A 29 0.35 -0.76 6.49
N PHE A 30 0.37 -1.64 5.48
CA PHE A 30 -0.09 -3.01 5.64
C PHE A 30 0.97 -3.81 6.41
N TYR A 31 0.81 -3.86 7.72
CA TYR A 31 1.83 -4.38 8.62
C TYR A 31 3.14 -3.60 8.42
N VAL A 32 4.29 -4.28 8.30
CA VAL A 32 5.61 -3.67 8.06
C VAL A 32 5.92 -3.41 6.59
N LEU A 33 4.94 -3.63 5.70
CA LEU A 33 5.13 -3.59 4.27
C LEU A 33 4.40 -2.40 3.68
N ASP A 34 5.12 -1.60 2.90
CA ASP A 34 4.52 -0.66 1.98
C ASP A 34 4.32 -1.37 0.64
N LEU A 35 3.10 -1.89 0.44
CA LEU A 35 2.75 -2.64 -0.77
C LEU A 35 2.76 -1.76 -2.02
N VAL A 36 2.47 -0.46 -1.86
CA VAL A 36 2.47 0.51 -2.96
C VAL A 36 3.90 0.78 -3.41
N SER A 37 4.82 1.04 -2.47
CA SER A 37 6.24 1.22 -2.76
C SER A 37 6.87 -0.04 -3.34
N GLU A 38 6.51 -1.22 -2.84
CA GLU A 38 6.95 -2.51 -3.40
C GLU A 38 6.48 -2.67 -4.86
N LEU A 39 5.20 -2.38 -5.14
CA LEU A 39 4.68 -2.45 -6.50
C LEU A 39 5.35 -1.42 -7.42
N ARG A 40 5.61 -0.21 -6.92
CA ARG A 40 6.32 0.86 -7.64
C ARG A 40 7.73 0.42 -8.05
N ASN A 41 8.51 -0.14 -7.12
CA ASN A 41 9.85 -0.65 -7.39
C ASN A 41 9.86 -1.71 -8.51
N ARG A 42 8.85 -2.61 -8.53
CA ARG A 42 8.70 -3.61 -9.59
C ARG A 42 8.39 -2.98 -10.95
N VAL A 43 7.58 -1.92 -10.98
CA VAL A 43 7.27 -1.18 -12.22
C VAL A 43 8.51 -0.46 -12.75
N ASP A 44 9.32 0.13 -11.87
CA ASP A 44 10.49 0.91 -12.27
C ASP A 44 11.61 0.05 -12.87
N THR A 45 11.74 -1.20 -12.40
CA THR A 45 12.72 -2.17 -12.89
C THR A 45 12.31 -2.88 -14.19
N GLN A 46 11.04 -2.80 -14.58
CA GLN A 46 10.52 -3.47 -15.78
C GLN A 46 10.31 -2.51 -16.95
N ASN A 47 10.62 -2.99 -18.17
CA ASN A 47 10.36 -2.25 -19.40
C ASN A 47 8.89 -2.30 -19.82
N TYR A 48 8.25 -3.47 -19.66
CA TYR A 48 6.83 -3.67 -19.87
C TYR A 48 6.12 -3.69 -18.53
N THR A 49 4.99 -3.00 -18.43
CA THR A 49 4.15 -3.02 -17.23
C THR A 49 2.71 -3.29 -17.65
N ASN A 50 2.08 -4.27 -17.01
CA ASN A 50 0.66 -4.54 -17.23
C ASN A 50 -0.15 -3.30 -16.82
N PRO A 51 -1.05 -2.75 -17.66
CA PRO A 51 -1.78 -1.53 -17.34
C PRO A 51 -2.60 -1.60 -16.03
N SER A 52 -3.09 -2.78 -15.64
CA SER A 52 -3.80 -2.97 -14.37
C SER A 52 -2.92 -2.66 -13.14
N VAL A 53 -1.61 -2.92 -13.23
CA VAL A 53 -0.63 -2.59 -12.19
C VAL A 53 -0.47 -1.07 -12.08
N MET A 54 -0.36 -0.38 -13.21
CA MET A 54 -0.25 1.08 -13.24
C MET A 54 -1.52 1.75 -12.73
N LEU A 55 -2.69 1.21 -13.09
CA LEU A 55 -3.98 1.67 -12.58
C LEU A 55 -4.07 1.54 -11.05
N ALA A 56 -3.61 0.43 -10.47
CA ALA A 56 -3.61 0.25 -9.02
C ALA A 56 -2.68 1.24 -8.30
N LEU A 57 -1.48 1.52 -8.85
CA LEU A 57 -0.60 2.56 -8.33
C LEU A 57 -1.28 3.93 -8.35
N CYS A 58 -1.90 4.29 -9.47
CA CYS A 58 -2.60 5.55 -9.62
C CYS A 58 -3.76 5.70 -8.62
N ASN A 59 -4.58 4.65 -8.48
CA ASN A 59 -5.67 4.58 -7.50
C ASN A 59 -5.17 4.73 -6.06
N ALA A 60 -3.98 4.19 -5.74
CA ALA A 60 -3.34 4.36 -4.43
C ALA A 60 -2.69 5.74 -4.20
N GLY A 61 -2.87 6.68 -5.14
CA GLY A 61 -2.28 8.01 -5.09
C GLY A 61 -0.75 8.02 -5.29
N GLU A 62 -0.17 6.93 -5.80
CA GLU A 62 1.24 6.92 -6.21
C GLU A 62 1.41 7.77 -7.48
N THR A 63 2.53 8.49 -7.57
CA THR A 63 2.75 9.40 -8.70
C THR A 63 2.98 8.62 -9.98
N ILE A 64 2.20 8.93 -11.02
CA ILE A 64 2.41 8.39 -12.36
C ILE A 64 3.33 9.34 -13.14
N THR A 65 4.47 8.83 -13.60
CA THR A 65 5.50 9.63 -14.29
C THR A 65 5.27 9.69 -15.80
N GLU A 66 5.92 10.61 -16.49
CA GLU A 66 5.89 10.67 -17.96
C GLU A 66 6.40 9.37 -18.61
N LYS A 67 7.40 8.71 -18.02
CA LYS A 67 7.89 7.39 -18.47
C LYS A 67 6.80 6.32 -18.38
N ASP A 68 5.97 6.38 -17.33
CA ASP A 68 4.86 5.45 -17.13
C ASP A 68 3.76 5.67 -18.17
N ILE A 69 3.46 6.92 -18.49
CA ILE A 69 2.54 7.31 -19.56
C ILE A 69 3.04 6.75 -20.90
N GLN A 70 4.31 6.97 -21.25
CA GLN A 70 4.89 6.45 -22.49
C GLN A 70 4.85 4.91 -22.56
N LYS A 71 5.03 4.21 -21.43
CA LYS A 71 4.84 2.76 -21.35
C LYS A 71 3.39 2.39 -21.69
N LEU A 72 2.39 3.07 -21.13
CA LEU A 72 0.97 2.80 -21.39
C LEU A 72 0.60 3.02 -22.87
N PHE A 73 1.05 4.10 -23.50
CA PHE A 73 0.88 4.31 -24.95
C PHE A 73 1.55 3.21 -25.77
N SER A 74 2.79 2.86 -25.44
CA SER A 74 3.48 1.76 -26.09
C SER A 74 2.71 0.45 -25.95
N VAL A 75 2.12 0.16 -24.78
CA VAL A 75 1.27 -1.03 -24.59
C VAL A 75 0.03 -0.98 -25.46
N PHE A 76 -0.64 0.18 -25.53
CA PHE A 76 -1.84 0.35 -26.35
C PHE A 76 -1.57 0.13 -27.85
N TRP A 77 -0.50 0.71 -28.39
CA TRP A 77 -0.21 0.67 -29.83
C TRP A 77 0.57 -0.58 -30.26
N LYS A 78 1.43 -1.16 -29.41
CA LYS A 78 2.19 -2.39 -29.77
C LYS A 78 1.38 -3.68 -29.63
N ALA A 79 0.17 -3.60 -29.08
CA ALA A 79 -1.08 -4.01 -29.73
C ALA A 79 -1.34 -5.28 -30.59
N HIS A 80 -0.40 -6.12 -31.01
CA HIS A 80 -0.55 -6.86 -32.30
C HIS A 80 -1.22 -8.28 -32.32
N ARG A 81 -2.07 -8.72 -31.37
CA ARG A 81 -2.85 -9.99 -31.54
C ARG A 81 -4.34 -9.87 -31.17
N GLU A 82 -5.11 -10.92 -31.52
CA GLU A 82 -6.51 -11.12 -31.07
C GLU A 82 -6.64 -11.01 -29.53
N PHE A 83 -7.74 -10.39 -29.07
CA PHE A 83 -8.12 -10.15 -27.66
C PHE A 83 -7.32 -9.09 -26.88
N TRP A 84 -6.66 -8.14 -27.56
CA TRP A 84 -5.90 -7.06 -26.90
C TRP A 84 -6.75 -5.85 -26.52
N THR A 85 -8.00 -5.79 -26.96
CA THR A 85 -8.93 -4.71 -26.60
C THR A 85 -9.09 -4.58 -25.09
N ASP A 86 -9.01 -5.68 -24.33
CA ASP A 86 -9.01 -5.65 -22.86
C ASP A 86 -7.81 -4.87 -22.31
N THR A 87 -6.62 -5.18 -22.81
CA THR A 87 -5.35 -4.54 -22.39
C THR A 87 -5.33 -3.07 -22.79
N GLN A 88 -5.83 -2.75 -23.97
CA GLN A 88 -5.97 -1.37 -24.46
C GLN A 88 -6.97 -0.58 -23.62
N ALA A 89 -8.12 -1.16 -23.27
CA ALA A 89 -9.08 -0.54 -22.37
C ALA A 89 -8.49 -0.32 -20.97
N LEU A 90 -7.72 -1.29 -20.43
CA LEU A 90 -7.00 -1.11 -19.16
C LEU A 90 -5.92 -0.01 -19.25
N ALA A 91 -5.26 0.15 -20.40
CA ALA A 91 -4.32 1.25 -20.63
C ALA A 91 -5.02 2.61 -20.62
N VAL A 92 -6.18 2.73 -21.28
CA VAL A 92 -7.00 3.94 -21.25
C VAL A 92 -7.48 4.23 -19.82
N LEU A 93 -7.92 3.23 -19.06
CA LEU A 93 -8.28 3.40 -17.65
C LEU A 93 -7.11 3.95 -16.81
N ALA A 94 -5.92 3.38 -16.96
CA ALA A 94 -4.73 3.85 -16.25
C ALA A 94 -4.34 5.29 -16.64
N LEU A 95 -4.40 5.63 -17.93
CA LEU A 95 -4.15 6.98 -18.44
C LEU A 95 -5.18 7.99 -17.93
N ALA A 96 -6.46 7.62 -17.95
CA ALA A 96 -7.55 8.44 -17.43
C ALA A 96 -7.41 8.70 -15.92
N CYS A 97 -6.89 7.73 -15.16
CA CYS A 97 -6.53 7.95 -13.77
C CYS A 97 -5.34 8.93 -13.63
N ALA A 98 -4.27 8.73 -14.39
CA ALA A 98 -3.07 9.57 -14.34
C ALA A 98 -3.38 11.04 -14.67
N ALA A 99 -4.23 11.27 -15.68
CA ALA A 99 -4.68 12.60 -16.08
C ALA A 99 -5.36 13.38 -14.95
N LYS A 100 -5.95 12.70 -13.95
CA LYS A 100 -6.56 13.33 -12.77
C LYS A 100 -5.53 13.73 -11.71
N GLN A 101 -4.34 13.13 -11.69
CA GLN A 101 -3.29 13.46 -10.70
C GLN A 101 -2.46 14.69 -11.10
N THR A 102 -2.24 14.91 -12.40
CA THR A 102 -1.31 15.92 -12.89
C THR A 102 -2.00 17.24 -13.24
N TYR A 103 -1.58 18.34 -12.60
CA TYR A 103 -2.00 19.71 -12.93
C TYR A 103 -1.50 20.19 -14.32
N LYS A 104 -0.43 19.57 -14.84
CA LYS A 104 -0.02 19.75 -16.24
C LYS A 104 -0.84 18.74 -17.04
N ALA A 105 -1.82 19.25 -17.78
CA ALA A 105 -2.66 18.49 -18.69
C ALA A 105 -1.76 17.65 -19.62
N PHE A 106 -1.59 16.38 -19.28
CA PHE A 106 -1.38 15.36 -20.29
C PHE A 106 -2.62 15.41 -21.20
N ASP A 107 -2.42 15.60 -22.50
CA ASP A 107 -3.45 16.18 -23.35
C ASP A 107 -4.66 15.23 -23.42
N ILE A 108 -5.83 15.72 -23.00
CA ILE A 108 -7.12 15.01 -23.13
C ILE A 108 -7.30 14.53 -24.59
N VAL A 109 -6.70 15.27 -25.54
CA VAL A 109 -6.62 14.94 -26.96
C VAL A 109 -6.00 13.56 -27.20
N GLU A 110 -4.89 13.19 -26.53
CA GLU A 110 -4.25 11.89 -26.75
C GLU A 110 -5.13 10.74 -26.24
N ILE A 111 -5.84 10.91 -25.13
CA ILE A 111 -6.77 9.90 -24.61
C ILE A 111 -7.96 9.73 -25.57
N SER A 112 -8.46 10.83 -26.15
CA SER A 112 -9.59 10.80 -27.09
C SER A 112 -9.28 10.00 -28.36
N GLU A 113 -8.03 10.02 -28.84
CA GLU A 113 -7.59 9.18 -29.97
C GLU A 113 -7.64 7.70 -29.60
N LEU A 114 -7.18 7.33 -28.39
CA LEU A 114 -7.22 5.95 -27.92
C LEU A 114 -8.66 5.44 -27.74
N THR A 115 -9.56 6.26 -27.19
CA THR A 115 -10.96 5.86 -27.02
C THR A 115 -11.64 5.70 -28.36
N MET A 116 -11.34 6.57 -29.33
CA MET A 116 -11.85 6.44 -30.70
C MET A 116 -11.46 5.11 -31.34
N GLU A 117 -10.22 4.64 -31.14
CA GLU A 117 -9.78 3.31 -31.62
C GLU A 117 -10.52 2.15 -30.95
N LEU A 118 -10.94 2.30 -29.69
CA LEU A 118 -11.79 1.31 -29.02
C LEU A 118 -13.23 1.35 -29.57
N LYS A 119 -13.79 2.55 -29.78
CA LYS A 119 -15.16 2.75 -30.27
C LYS A 119 -15.39 2.11 -31.64
N LYS A 120 -14.42 2.22 -32.56
CA LYS A 120 -14.44 1.62 -33.91
C LYS A 120 -14.65 0.11 -33.92
N ARG A 121 -14.46 -0.58 -32.79
CA ARG A 121 -14.58 -2.04 -32.67
C ARG A 121 -15.96 -2.51 -32.23
N GLN A 122 -16.92 -1.60 -32.04
CA GLN A 122 -18.29 -1.98 -31.73
C GLN A 122 -18.92 -2.75 -32.90
N TYR A 123 -19.39 -3.96 -32.64
CA TYR A 123 -20.18 -4.71 -33.59
C TYR A 123 -21.58 -4.14 -33.72
N ARG A 124 -22.28 -4.49 -34.82
CA ARG A 124 -23.68 -4.08 -35.06
C ARG A 124 -24.64 -4.47 -33.94
N ASN A 125 -24.34 -5.49 -33.15
CA ASN A 125 -25.16 -5.90 -32.01
C ASN A 125 -24.91 -5.06 -30.73
N GLY A 126 -23.97 -4.12 -30.76
CA GLY A 126 -23.60 -3.24 -29.65
C GLY A 126 -22.41 -3.72 -28.80
N THR A 127 -21.96 -4.96 -28.95
CA THR A 127 -20.82 -5.50 -28.17
C THR A 127 -19.50 -5.21 -28.83
N VAL A 128 -18.43 -5.23 -28.04
CA VAL A 128 -17.04 -5.26 -28.52
C VAL A 128 -16.45 -6.62 -28.16
N GLU A 129 -16.16 -7.43 -29.18
CA GLU A 129 -15.63 -8.81 -29.06
C GLU A 129 -16.51 -9.74 -28.20
N ASN A 130 -16.40 -9.66 -26.88
CA ASN A 130 -17.11 -10.46 -25.88
C ASN A 130 -17.64 -9.58 -24.72
N LEU A 131 -18.38 -10.17 -23.78
CA LEU A 131 -19.02 -9.43 -22.68
C LEU A 131 -18.03 -8.71 -21.76
N LYS A 132 -16.94 -9.37 -21.40
CA LYS A 132 -15.88 -8.79 -20.56
C LYS A 132 -15.22 -7.61 -21.25
N THR A 133 -14.89 -7.77 -22.53
CA THR A 133 -14.28 -6.72 -23.35
C THR A 133 -15.22 -5.54 -23.55
N THR A 134 -16.51 -5.80 -23.82
CA THR A 134 -17.55 -4.77 -23.90
C THR A 134 -17.62 -3.97 -22.60
N ALA A 135 -17.60 -4.64 -21.45
CA ALA A 135 -17.62 -3.97 -20.15
C ALA A 135 -16.37 -3.13 -19.91
N LEU A 136 -15.18 -3.65 -20.23
CA LEU A 136 -13.92 -2.90 -20.11
C LEU A 136 -13.88 -1.65 -20.99
N VAL A 137 -14.38 -1.74 -22.23
CA VAL A 137 -14.49 -0.57 -23.13
C VAL A 137 -15.44 0.47 -22.54
N LEU A 138 -16.64 0.08 -22.09
CA LEU A 138 -17.56 1.01 -21.43
C LEU A 138 -16.93 1.69 -20.21
N GLN A 139 -16.22 0.92 -19.37
CA GLN A 139 -15.50 1.50 -18.24
C GLN A 139 -14.44 2.52 -18.68
N ALA A 140 -13.68 2.24 -19.74
CA ALA A 140 -12.67 3.14 -20.27
C ALA A 140 -13.31 4.45 -20.76
N LEU A 141 -14.43 4.37 -21.49
CA LEU A 141 -15.20 5.53 -21.95
C LEU A 141 -15.72 6.35 -20.75
N PHE A 142 -16.37 5.71 -19.77
CA PHE A 142 -16.87 6.38 -18.56
C PHE A 142 -15.77 7.07 -17.74
N ALA A 143 -14.53 6.58 -17.82
CA ALA A 143 -13.40 7.15 -17.09
C ALA A 143 -12.76 8.36 -17.78
N SER A 144 -12.86 8.44 -19.11
CA SER A 144 -12.08 9.34 -19.96
C SER A 144 -12.91 10.43 -20.64
N GLU A 145 -14.21 10.20 -20.85
CA GLU A 145 -15.09 11.11 -21.57
C GLU A 145 -16.07 11.80 -20.61
N SER A 146 -16.35 13.08 -20.84
CA SER A 146 -17.32 13.83 -20.03
C SER A 146 -18.77 13.60 -20.46
N GLU A 147 -18.98 13.27 -21.73
CA GLU A 147 -20.29 13.06 -22.35
C GLU A 147 -20.25 11.84 -23.28
N ALA A 148 -21.41 11.19 -23.45
CA ALA A 148 -21.53 10.03 -24.32
C ALA A 148 -21.49 10.44 -25.80
N ASP A 149 -20.67 9.75 -26.58
CA ASP A 149 -20.52 9.94 -28.02
C ASP A 149 -21.37 8.92 -28.79
N GLU A 150 -22.68 9.17 -28.82
CA GLU A 150 -23.66 8.25 -29.45
C GLU A 150 -23.46 8.09 -30.97
N GLU A 151 -22.72 9.00 -31.62
CA GLU A 151 -22.42 8.92 -33.05
C GLU A 151 -21.38 7.82 -33.35
N ASN A 152 -20.36 7.69 -32.50
CA ASN A 152 -19.28 6.72 -32.71
C ASN A 152 -19.44 5.45 -31.88
N PHE A 153 -20.27 5.45 -30.82
CA PHE A 153 -20.51 4.27 -29.99
C PHE A 153 -21.90 4.24 -29.35
N ASP A 154 -22.68 3.18 -29.65
CA ASP A 154 -24.00 2.99 -29.07
C ASP A 154 -23.91 2.35 -27.67
N GLU A 155 -23.63 3.18 -26.66
CA GLU A 155 -23.51 2.76 -25.25
C GLU A 155 -24.77 2.07 -24.75
N LYS A 156 -25.95 2.59 -25.12
CA LYS A 156 -27.26 2.04 -24.72
C LYS A 156 -27.43 0.61 -25.20
N LYS A 157 -27.03 0.32 -26.44
CA LYS A 157 -27.10 -1.03 -27.00
C LYS A 157 -26.09 -1.96 -26.36
N ALA A 158 -24.87 -1.48 -26.08
CA ALA A 158 -23.87 -2.23 -25.34
C ALA A 158 -24.38 -2.64 -23.93
N LEU A 159 -24.91 -1.68 -23.17
CA LEU A 159 -25.51 -1.90 -21.84
C LEU A 159 -26.69 -2.86 -21.91
N LYS A 160 -27.58 -2.70 -22.89
CA LYS A 160 -28.72 -3.61 -23.09
C LYS A 160 -28.26 -5.05 -23.35
N GLN A 161 -27.17 -5.24 -24.10
CA GLN A 161 -26.63 -6.56 -24.36
C GLN A 161 -25.94 -7.19 -23.15
N ILE A 162 -25.28 -6.37 -22.32
CA ILE A 162 -24.77 -6.80 -21.00
C ILE A 162 -25.94 -7.30 -20.14
N LEU A 163 -26.99 -6.49 -19.95
CA LEU A 163 -28.15 -6.84 -19.11
C LEU A 163 -28.84 -8.12 -19.59
N ARG A 164 -29.01 -8.30 -20.91
CA ARG A 164 -29.58 -9.52 -21.49
C ARG A 164 -28.74 -10.78 -21.24
N SER A 165 -27.46 -10.61 -20.92
CA SER A 165 -26.54 -11.73 -20.70
C SER A 165 -26.48 -12.18 -19.24
N GLN A 166 -27.19 -11.49 -18.33
CA GLN A 166 -27.30 -11.88 -16.93
C GLN A 166 -28.01 -13.24 -16.82
N LYS A 167 -27.44 -14.14 -16.02
CA LYS A 167 -28.00 -15.45 -15.72
C LYS A 167 -29.01 -15.34 -14.58
N GLU A 168 -29.85 -16.37 -14.42
CA GLU A 168 -30.88 -16.43 -13.36
C GLU A 168 -30.31 -16.25 -11.95
N ASN A 169 -29.07 -16.70 -11.71
CA ASN A 169 -28.35 -16.51 -10.45
C ASN A 169 -27.74 -15.11 -10.26
N GLY A 170 -28.04 -14.16 -11.16
CA GLY A 170 -27.53 -12.80 -11.14
C GLY A 170 -26.10 -12.62 -11.68
N SER A 171 -25.36 -13.70 -11.95
CA SER A 171 -24.00 -13.63 -12.51
C SER A 171 -24.01 -13.39 -14.02
N PHE A 172 -22.85 -13.04 -14.57
CA PHE A 172 -22.64 -12.91 -16.03
C PHE A 172 -21.88 -14.11 -16.61
N GLY A 173 -22.15 -15.30 -16.07
CA GLY A 173 -21.64 -16.59 -16.55
C GLY A 173 -20.34 -17.05 -15.88
N ASN A 174 -19.37 -16.15 -15.69
CA ASN A 174 -18.12 -16.46 -14.97
C ASN A 174 -17.65 -15.27 -14.11
N LEU A 175 -16.66 -15.53 -13.25
CA LEU A 175 -16.13 -14.54 -12.31
C LEU A 175 -15.54 -13.31 -13.03
N PRO A 176 -14.65 -13.44 -14.04
CA PRO A 176 -14.14 -12.26 -14.76
C PRO A 176 -15.24 -11.40 -15.39
N ASN A 177 -16.21 -11.99 -16.08
CA ASN A 177 -17.32 -11.24 -16.66
C ASN A 177 -18.07 -10.45 -15.58
N THR A 178 -18.40 -11.13 -14.47
CA THR A 178 -19.15 -10.51 -13.37
C THR A 178 -18.33 -9.37 -12.74
N TYR A 179 -17.04 -9.58 -12.48
CA TYR A 179 -16.14 -8.59 -11.94
C TYR A 179 -16.07 -7.31 -12.79
N TYR A 180 -15.89 -7.43 -14.11
CA TYR A 180 -15.78 -6.27 -14.99
C TYR A 180 -17.14 -5.63 -15.34
N ILE A 181 -18.26 -6.34 -15.22
CA ILE A 181 -19.58 -5.78 -15.51
C ILE A 181 -20.15 -4.98 -14.33
N LEU A 182 -19.88 -5.39 -13.09
CA LEU A 182 -20.49 -4.75 -11.91
C LEU A 182 -20.28 -3.21 -11.85
N PRO A 183 -19.08 -2.65 -12.11
CA PRO A 183 -18.89 -1.21 -12.16
C PRO A 183 -19.74 -0.52 -13.24
N VAL A 184 -19.84 -1.15 -14.42
CA VAL A 184 -20.59 -0.62 -15.58
C VAL A 184 -22.07 -0.45 -15.26
N LEU A 185 -22.66 -1.38 -14.49
CA LEU A 185 -24.07 -1.28 -14.07
C LEU A 185 -24.36 -0.07 -13.17
N GLN A 186 -23.33 0.55 -12.61
CA GLN A 186 -23.43 1.77 -11.79
C GLN A 186 -22.88 3.00 -12.53
N GLY A 187 -22.57 2.90 -13.83
CA GLY A 187 -21.90 3.97 -14.57
C GLY A 187 -20.51 4.29 -14.03
N ARG A 188 -19.84 3.30 -13.44
CA ARG A 188 -18.51 3.42 -12.83
C ARG A 188 -17.48 2.57 -13.56
N SER A 189 -16.22 2.81 -13.22
CA SER A 189 -15.07 2.07 -13.73
C SER A 189 -14.13 1.66 -12.59
N LEU A 190 -13.07 0.94 -12.93
CA LEU A 190 -11.97 0.61 -12.01
C LEU A 190 -11.04 1.81 -11.70
N VAL A 191 -11.34 3.00 -12.23
CA VAL A 191 -10.64 4.25 -11.90
C VAL A 191 -11.27 4.89 -10.67
N ASN A 192 -10.47 5.61 -9.88
CA ASN A 192 -10.88 6.27 -8.64
C ASN A 192 -11.31 5.30 -7.52
N ILE A 193 -10.82 4.06 -7.58
CA ILE A 193 -10.85 3.20 -6.40
C ILE A 193 -9.92 3.86 -5.37
N SER A 194 -10.49 4.31 -4.26
CA SER A 194 -9.76 5.06 -3.23
C SER A 194 -10.36 4.79 -1.86
N SER A 195 -9.65 5.19 -0.81
CA SER A 195 -10.14 5.17 0.57
C SER A 195 -10.96 6.41 0.93
N SER A 196 -11.43 7.20 -0.04
CA SER A 196 -12.16 8.45 0.21
C SER A 196 -13.53 8.24 0.90
N HIS A 197 -14.16 7.08 0.73
CA HIS A 197 -15.38 6.69 1.45
C HIS A 197 -15.08 6.23 2.88
N CYS A 198 -13.81 5.95 3.20
CA CYS A 198 -13.41 5.52 4.52
C CYS A 198 -13.46 6.71 5.47
N LYS A 199 -14.16 6.54 6.59
CA LYS A 199 -14.02 7.47 7.71
C LYS A 199 -12.57 7.40 8.17
N THR A 200 -11.92 8.54 8.37
CA THR A 200 -10.61 8.59 9.00
C THR A 200 -10.74 7.83 10.31
N PRO A 201 -10.05 6.68 10.49
CA PRO A 201 -10.17 5.95 11.73
C PRO A 201 -9.66 6.88 12.83
N ILE A 202 -10.51 7.15 13.82
CA ILE A 202 -10.02 7.56 15.13
C ILE A 202 -9.27 6.32 15.60
N ILE A 203 -7.96 6.28 15.36
CA ILE A 203 -7.14 5.14 15.75
C ILE A 203 -7.21 5.08 17.27
N ASN A 204 -8.09 4.23 17.78
CA ASN A 204 -7.98 3.80 19.16
C ASN A 204 -6.71 2.96 19.21
N GLU A 205 -5.68 3.47 19.87
CA GLU A 205 -4.38 2.81 20.03
C GLU A 205 -4.58 1.34 20.42
N GLN A 206 -5.57 1.04 21.27
CA GLN A 206 -5.92 -0.32 21.73
C GLN A 206 -6.42 -1.26 20.62
N GLU A 207 -7.05 -0.74 19.58
CA GLU A 207 -7.58 -1.51 18.45
C GLU A 207 -6.48 -1.81 17.42
N ALA A 208 -5.61 -0.83 17.14
CA ALA A 208 -4.40 -1.04 16.34
C ALA A 208 -3.44 -2.06 16.99
N LEU A 209 -3.35 -2.06 18.33
CA LEU A 209 -2.59 -3.05 19.10
C LEU A 209 -3.21 -4.45 19.01
N LYS A 210 -4.54 -4.58 19.05
CA LYS A 210 -5.23 -5.86 18.83
C LYS A 210 -4.98 -6.41 17.44
N ASP A 211 -5.02 -5.57 16.41
CA ASP A 211 -4.73 -5.98 15.04
C ASP A 211 -3.28 -6.44 14.87
N LEU A 212 -2.32 -5.78 15.52
CA LEU A 212 -0.93 -6.22 15.57
C LEU A 212 -0.76 -7.58 16.27
N MET A 213 -1.49 -7.83 17.35
CA MET A 213 -1.48 -9.12 18.05
C MET A 213 -2.15 -10.24 17.25
N ASN A 214 -3.15 -9.91 16.44
CA ASN A 214 -3.90 -10.87 15.63
C ASN A 214 -3.24 -11.20 14.28
N GLN A 215 -2.09 -10.59 13.97
CA GLN A 215 -1.38 -10.87 12.72
C GLN A 215 -1.01 -12.34 12.59
N VAL A 216 -1.33 -12.89 11.42
CA VAL A 216 -1.01 -14.27 11.02
C VAL A 216 0.41 -14.30 10.47
N GLY A 217 1.30 -15.03 11.15
CA GLY A 217 2.67 -15.23 10.68
C GLY A 217 3.63 -15.71 11.76
N GLU A 218 4.92 -15.80 11.41
CA GLU A 218 5.97 -16.11 12.39
C GLU A 218 6.09 -14.96 13.39
N LYS A 219 6.11 -15.30 14.68
CA LYS A 219 6.24 -14.33 15.78
C LYS A 219 7.58 -14.51 16.48
N TRP A 220 8.24 -13.40 16.75
CA TRP A 220 9.46 -13.34 17.54
C TRP A 220 9.15 -12.82 18.93
N SER A 221 9.79 -13.43 19.93
CA SER A 221 9.75 -12.97 21.32
C SER A 221 10.89 -11.97 21.49
N VAL A 222 10.60 -10.75 21.91
CA VAL A 222 11.60 -9.70 22.14
C VAL A 222 11.44 -9.20 23.56
N GLN A 223 12.54 -9.07 24.29
CA GLN A 223 12.56 -8.46 25.62
C GLN A 223 12.96 -7.01 25.52
N PHE A 224 12.30 -6.16 26.31
CA PHE A 224 12.51 -4.73 26.31
C PHE A 224 12.54 -4.23 27.76
N SER A 225 13.66 -3.67 28.18
CA SER A 225 13.87 -3.20 29.55
C SER A 225 14.15 -1.71 29.62
N LEU A 226 13.64 -1.07 30.68
CA LEU A 226 13.97 0.30 31.07
C LEU A 226 14.87 0.25 32.29
N TRP A 227 16.04 0.85 32.18
CA TRP A 227 17.01 0.97 33.27
C TRP A 227 17.20 2.44 33.61
N ILE A 228 17.26 2.77 34.90
CA ILE A 228 17.39 4.15 35.38
C ILE A 228 18.57 4.25 36.33
N GLY A 229 19.38 5.29 36.15
CA GLY A 229 20.52 5.59 37.01
C GLY A 229 21.76 4.76 36.69
N ASN A 230 22.88 5.11 37.33
CA ASN A 230 24.18 4.57 36.95
C ASN A 230 24.44 3.12 37.41
N ASN A 231 23.61 2.56 38.29
CA ASN A 231 23.80 1.25 38.91
C ASN A 231 23.04 0.11 38.20
N ARG A 232 22.73 0.24 36.90
CA ARG A 232 21.97 -0.76 36.11
C ARG A 232 20.65 -1.16 36.78
N THR A 233 19.99 -0.23 37.46
CA THR A 233 18.74 -0.54 38.18
C THR A 233 17.63 -0.75 37.17
N VAL A 234 17.08 -1.97 37.15
CA VAL A 234 15.97 -2.34 36.27
C VAL A 234 14.67 -1.75 36.82
N GLU A 235 14.08 -0.83 36.08
CA GLU A 235 12.77 -0.25 36.42
C GLU A 235 11.65 -1.18 35.99
N LYS A 236 11.70 -1.65 34.74
CA LYS A 236 10.70 -2.55 34.17
C LYS A 236 11.27 -3.35 33.01
N THR A 237 10.87 -4.62 32.92
CA THR A 237 11.07 -5.47 31.75
C THR A 237 9.72 -5.90 31.19
N LEU A 238 9.59 -5.87 29.87
CA LEU A 238 8.43 -6.31 29.12
C LEU A 238 8.87 -7.32 28.05
N THR A 239 8.16 -8.44 27.96
CA THR A 239 8.36 -9.43 26.90
C THR A 239 7.22 -9.33 25.91
N LEU A 240 7.54 -9.08 24.65
CA LEU A 240 6.59 -8.84 23.58
C LEU A 240 6.71 -9.95 22.52
N ASN A 241 5.56 -10.49 22.10
CA ASN A 241 5.48 -11.38 20.95
C ASN A 241 5.04 -10.55 19.75
N VAL A 242 5.98 -10.29 18.83
CA VAL A 242 5.79 -9.39 17.69
C VAL A 242 5.97 -10.12 16.37
N PRO A 243 5.41 -9.63 15.26
CA PRO A 243 5.68 -10.18 13.94
C PRO A 243 7.19 -10.19 13.64
N ALA A 244 7.68 -11.27 13.05
CA ALA A 244 9.07 -11.38 12.61
C ALA A 244 9.45 -10.21 11.68
N ASN A 245 10.72 -9.77 11.75
CA ASN A 245 11.27 -8.64 10.98
C ASN A 245 10.63 -7.26 11.26
N SER A 246 9.94 -7.08 12.39
CA SER A 246 9.47 -5.75 12.82
C SER A 246 10.64 -4.87 13.25
N SER A 247 10.67 -3.59 12.82
CA SER A 247 11.69 -2.65 13.31
C SER A 247 11.54 -2.36 14.81
N LEU A 248 12.64 -2.00 15.47
CA LEU A 248 12.61 -1.70 16.90
C LEU A 248 11.66 -0.54 17.22
N TYR A 249 11.64 0.51 16.38
CA TYR A 249 10.70 1.63 16.54
C TYR A 249 9.24 1.15 16.65
N ARG A 250 8.82 0.21 15.79
CA ARG A 250 7.47 -0.34 15.84
C ARG A 250 7.21 -1.17 17.09
N ILE A 251 8.22 -1.90 17.56
CA ILE A 251 8.13 -2.64 18.83
C ILE A 251 7.99 -1.66 20.00
N MET A 252 8.63 -0.49 19.95
CA MET A 252 8.45 0.56 20.95
C MET A 252 7.01 1.09 20.95
N GLU A 253 6.44 1.37 19.78
CA GLU A 253 5.03 1.77 19.67
C GLU A 253 4.11 0.69 20.28
N PHE A 254 4.42 -0.59 20.04
CA PHE A 254 3.70 -1.69 20.66
C PHE A 254 3.88 -1.74 22.18
N ALA A 255 5.10 -1.57 22.68
CA ALA A 255 5.42 -1.54 24.11
C ALA A 255 4.66 -0.43 24.85
N ALA A 256 4.65 0.78 24.28
CA ALA A 256 3.95 1.95 24.80
C ALA A 256 2.43 1.74 24.92
N GLY A 257 1.87 0.98 23.98
CA GLY A 257 0.46 0.60 23.99
C GLY A 257 0.10 -0.48 25.02
N VAL A 258 1.05 -1.34 25.38
CA VAL A 258 0.86 -2.42 26.36
C VAL A 258 1.08 -1.95 27.79
N ASP A 259 2.10 -1.11 28.04
CA ASP A 259 2.41 -0.55 29.35
C ASP A 259 2.83 0.92 29.19
N ASN A 260 2.10 1.81 29.87
CA ASN A 260 2.25 3.26 29.76
C ASN A 260 3.65 3.76 30.12
N ARG A 261 4.44 2.99 30.89
CA ARG A 261 5.84 3.31 31.20
C ARG A 261 6.76 3.28 29.98
N PHE A 262 6.37 2.57 28.92
CA PHE A 262 7.13 2.53 27.68
C PHE A 262 6.71 3.62 26.70
N LYS A 263 5.77 4.52 27.06
CA LYS A 263 5.50 5.70 26.25
C LYS A 263 6.75 6.54 26.09
N PHE A 264 6.94 7.02 24.88
CA PHE A 264 8.14 7.73 24.49
C PHE A 264 7.82 8.92 23.59
N GLU A 265 8.72 9.88 23.57
CA GLU A 265 8.70 11.00 22.64
C GLU A 265 9.98 11.00 21.81
N TYR A 266 9.88 11.49 20.59
CA TYR A 266 10.97 11.45 19.63
C TYR A 266 10.99 12.70 18.74
N THR A 267 12.17 13.04 18.26
CA THR A 267 12.37 14.05 17.21
C THR A 267 12.72 13.36 15.91
N VAL A 268 12.33 13.97 14.78
CA VAL A 268 12.70 13.47 13.46
C VAL A 268 13.97 14.16 12.99
N ARG A 269 14.98 13.39 12.55
CA ARG A 269 16.19 13.89 11.88
C ARG A 269 16.45 13.06 10.64
N ASN A 270 16.57 13.71 9.48
CA ASN A 270 16.72 13.05 8.17
C ASN A 270 15.64 11.96 7.93
N GLY A 271 14.38 12.26 8.30
CA GLY A 271 13.25 11.34 8.16
C GLY A 271 13.22 10.17 9.16
N LYS A 272 14.12 10.14 10.14
CA LYS A 272 14.24 9.03 11.11
C LYS A 272 13.97 9.48 12.55
N PRO A 273 13.29 8.66 13.38
CA PRO A 273 12.98 8.99 14.76
C PRO A 273 14.21 8.81 15.67
N TYR A 274 14.41 9.78 16.57
CA TYR A 274 15.40 9.74 17.64
C TYR A 274 14.70 10.03 18.96
N ILE A 275 14.75 9.06 19.87
CA ILE A 275 14.03 9.07 21.14
C ILE A 275 14.76 10.02 22.11
N TYR A 276 14.01 10.86 22.82
CA TYR A 276 14.56 11.77 23.82
C TYR A 276 13.78 11.75 25.15
N THR A 277 12.60 11.12 25.20
CA THR A 277 11.81 10.93 26.42
C THR A 277 11.29 9.50 26.45
N ILE A 278 11.36 8.83 27.60
CA ILE A 278 10.68 7.55 27.88
C ILE A 278 10.16 7.58 29.31
N SER A 279 8.95 7.08 29.55
CA SER A 279 8.32 7.07 30.88
C SER A 279 8.24 8.47 31.51
N GLU A 280 7.99 9.50 30.70
CA GLU A 280 7.96 10.92 31.12
C GLU A 280 9.32 11.46 31.62
N ILE A 281 10.39 10.69 31.51
CA ILE A 281 11.76 11.12 31.82
C ILE A 281 12.42 11.57 30.52
N GLN A 282 12.75 12.84 30.45
CA GLN A 282 13.40 13.46 29.30
C GLN A 282 14.93 13.47 29.46
N ASP A 283 15.64 13.45 28.34
CA ASP A 283 17.07 13.79 28.29
C ASP A 283 17.33 15.14 28.98
N ASP A 284 18.32 15.18 29.86
CA ASP A 284 18.67 16.34 30.67
C ASP A 284 20.15 16.70 30.41
N PRO A 285 20.41 17.64 29.49
CA PRO A 285 21.76 18.07 29.18
C PRO A 285 22.48 18.77 30.34
N GLU A 286 21.76 19.48 31.21
CA GLU A 286 22.36 20.22 32.33
C GLU A 286 22.91 19.26 33.38
N ASN A 287 22.16 18.21 33.70
CA ASN A 287 22.59 17.13 34.59
C ASN A 287 23.37 16.03 33.86
N GLY A 288 23.51 16.13 32.54
CA GLY A 288 24.30 15.20 31.74
C GLY A 288 23.70 13.81 31.58
N MET A 289 22.39 13.67 31.75
CA MET A 289 21.65 12.42 31.75
C MET A 289 20.93 12.22 30.43
N TYR A 290 21.10 11.05 29.82
CA TYR A 290 20.52 10.76 28.51
C TYR A 290 20.02 9.31 28.42
N TRP A 291 19.06 9.08 27.53
CA TRP A 291 18.63 7.75 27.12
C TRP A 291 19.59 7.14 26.10
N PHE A 292 20.10 5.95 26.44
CA PHE A 292 20.94 5.15 25.56
C PHE A 292 20.26 3.83 25.24
N LEU A 293 20.31 3.42 23.96
CA LEU A 293 19.78 2.14 23.53
C LEU A 293 20.90 1.10 23.45
N PHE A 294 20.69 -0.04 24.10
CA PHE A 294 21.58 -1.19 24.04
C PHE A 294 20.84 -2.43 23.56
N LYS A 295 21.61 -3.40 23.07
CA LYS A 295 21.17 -4.80 22.92
C LYS A 295 22.10 -5.72 23.70
N SER A 296 21.56 -6.79 24.27
CA SER A 296 22.38 -7.84 24.88
C SER A 296 23.06 -8.69 23.80
N SER A 297 24.36 -8.95 23.93
CA SER A 297 25.13 -9.76 22.98
C SER A 297 25.02 -11.27 23.23
N SER A 298 24.54 -11.69 24.41
CA SER A 298 24.26 -13.09 24.76
C SER A 298 23.32 -13.18 25.99
N SER A 299 22.94 -14.39 26.38
CA SER A 299 21.99 -14.69 27.46
C SER A 299 22.50 -14.40 28.89
N GLU A 300 23.70 -13.84 29.04
CA GLU A 300 24.18 -13.28 30.31
C GLU A 300 24.21 -11.75 30.22
N GLU A 301 23.61 -11.07 31.20
CA GLU A 301 23.38 -9.60 31.27
C GLU A 301 24.67 -8.73 31.33
N GLY A 302 25.83 -9.29 30.99
CA GLY A 302 27.15 -8.67 31.11
C GLY A 302 27.51 -7.74 29.95
N ASP A 303 27.34 -8.20 28.71
CA ASP A 303 27.85 -7.54 27.51
C ASP A 303 26.76 -6.81 26.73
N LEU A 304 26.72 -5.49 26.93
CA LEU A 304 25.78 -4.59 26.26
C LEU A 304 26.44 -3.89 25.07
N GLU A 305 25.87 -4.06 23.88
CA GLU A 305 26.30 -3.33 22.69
C GLU A 305 25.45 -2.07 22.52
N LEU A 306 26.11 -0.89 22.50
CA LEU A 306 25.45 0.39 22.27
C LEU A 306 24.98 0.50 20.82
N ILE A 307 23.72 0.88 20.64
CA ILE A 307 23.13 1.16 19.33
C ILE A 307 23.04 2.67 19.14
N THR A 308 23.73 3.16 18.12
CA THR A 308 23.76 4.60 17.76
C THR A 308 22.86 4.95 16.58
N LYS A 309 22.25 3.95 15.95
CA LYS A 309 21.31 4.12 14.83
C LYS A 309 19.90 4.45 15.34
N SER A 310 19.08 5.03 14.46
CA SER A 310 17.66 5.22 14.77
C SER A 310 16.98 3.86 15.05
N PRO A 311 16.06 3.76 16.01
CA PRO A 311 15.27 2.54 16.24
C PRO A 311 14.52 2.07 14.98
N ALA A 312 14.25 2.94 14.02
CA ALA A 312 13.62 2.55 12.75
C ALA A 312 14.55 1.68 11.86
N ASP A 313 15.87 1.82 12.00
CA ASP A 313 16.87 1.06 11.24
C ASP A 313 17.31 -0.25 11.93
N VAL A 314 16.83 -0.48 13.15
CA VAL A 314 17.21 -1.65 13.95
C VAL A 314 16.21 -2.75 13.71
N LEU A 315 16.69 -3.88 13.20
CA LEU A 315 15.91 -5.11 13.05
C LEU A 315 16.32 -6.11 14.15
N PRO A 316 15.47 -6.33 15.16
CA PRO A 316 15.61 -7.38 16.16
C PRO A 316 15.73 -8.76 15.53
N VAL A 317 16.28 -9.71 16.30
CA VAL A 317 16.16 -11.15 16.03
C VAL A 317 15.29 -11.80 17.11
N ASN A 318 14.87 -13.04 16.89
CA ASN A 318 14.08 -13.76 17.90
C ASN A 318 14.86 -13.92 19.21
N LYS A 319 14.19 -13.69 20.34
CA LYS A 319 14.73 -13.67 21.71
C LYS A 319 15.76 -12.57 21.98
N GLN A 320 15.83 -11.55 21.12
CA GLN A 320 16.70 -10.40 21.38
C GLN A 320 16.20 -9.61 22.59
N HIS A 321 17.14 -9.14 23.40
CA HIS A 321 16.89 -8.24 24.52
C HIS A 321 17.44 -6.85 24.19
N PHE A 322 16.57 -5.84 24.27
CA PHE A 322 16.92 -4.43 24.17
C PHE A 322 16.73 -3.74 25.51
N ILE A 323 17.61 -2.78 25.78
CA ILE A 323 17.62 -2.02 27.02
C ILE A 323 17.71 -0.54 26.66
N PHE A 324 16.72 0.24 27.08
CA PHE A 324 16.86 1.68 27.17
C PHE A 324 17.35 2.03 28.55
N TRP A 325 18.49 2.71 28.63
CA TRP A 325 19.17 3.03 29.87
C TRP A 325 19.35 4.53 30.01
N TYR A 326 18.67 5.12 30.99
CA TYR A 326 18.84 6.52 31.38
C TYR A 326 19.99 6.65 32.36
N LYS A 327 21.10 7.26 31.92
CA LYS A 327 22.33 7.38 32.72
C LYS A 327 23.19 8.57 32.31
N CYS A 328 24.24 8.86 33.08
CA CYS A 328 25.20 9.90 32.74
C CYS A 328 25.93 9.56 31.43
N GLY A 329 26.10 10.58 30.57
CA GLY A 329 26.98 10.51 29.42
C GLY A 329 28.43 10.24 29.85
N ALA A 330 29.14 9.38 29.11
CA ALA A 330 30.50 8.97 29.46
C ALA A 330 31.52 10.13 29.44
N TRP A 331 31.16 11.25 28.82
CA TRP A 331 31.96 12.47 28.68
C TRP A 331 31.85 13.45 29.86
N ASN A 332 30.96 13.18 30.83
CA ASN A 332 30.76 14.02 32.01
C ASN A 332 31.47 13.47 33.27
N ARG A 333 32.64 12.85 33.10
CA ARG A 333 33.48 12.34 34.19
C ARG A 333 34.62 13.28 34.56
#